data_AF-A0A535UN25-F1
#
_entry.id   AF-A0A535UN25-F1
#
_cell.length_a   1.000
_cell.length_b   1.000
_cell.length_c   1.000
_cell.angle_alpha   90.00
_cell.angle_beta   90.00
_cell.angle_gamma   90.00
#
_symmetry.space_group_name_H-M   'P 1'
#
loop_
_entity.id
_entity.type
_entity.pdbx_description
1 polymer ?
#
loop_
_entity_poly.entity_id
_entity_poly.type
_entity_poly.pdbx_seq_one_letter_code
_entity_poly.pdbx_strand_id
1 'polypeptide(L)'
;MGVQGAIDDEPPWSSPAIAINWGNGFNGNGYAYYDYGSADGCPQSQPFGSCNAGWTQANEYTVSWGIAAAQPIPEIYNQAGAQAAQWQQISLWGYYYGTYHTILFPGELTQYNACQQVGGCSGVDNLPVQGWTQLYNALNADSRTADSNIPWSTDIRWG
;
A
#
# COMPACT_ATOMS: atom_id res chain seq x y z
N MET A 1 -0.59 2.50 -26.35
CA MET A 1 -0.74 3.23 -25.07
C MET A 1 -2.03 2.75 -24.44
N GLY A 2 -1.95 2.19 -23.24
CA GLY A 2 -3.10 1.73 -22.48
C GLY A 2 -3.46 2.71 -21.37
N VAL A 3 -4.71 2.69 -20.92
CA VAL A 3 -5.12 3.41 -19.71
C VAL A 3 -4.76 2.53 -18.52
N GLN A 4 -3.90 3.04 -17.63
CA GLN A 4 -3.66 2.43 -16.33
C GLN A 4 -4.78 2.85 -15.39
N GLY A 5 -5.34 1.90 -14.65
CA GLY A 5 -6.29 2.18 -13.59
C GLY A 5 -5.55 2.69 -12.35
N ALA A 6 -6.27 3.33 -11.46
CA ALA A 6 -5.74 3.64 -10.16
C ALA A 6 -6.90 3.52 -9.15
N ILE A 7 -6.65 2.93 -7.99
CA ILE A 7 -7.62 2.81 -6.92
C ILE A 7 -7.01 3.27 -5.60
N ASP A 8 -7.83 4.01 -4.87
CA ASP A 8 -7.57 4.50 -3.51
C ASP A 8 -8.43 3.69 -2.55
N ASP A 9 -8.06 2.44 -2.30
CA ASP A 9 -8.82 1.58 -1.40
C ASP A 9 -8.31 1.75 0.02
N GLU A 10 -8.94 2.68 0.72
CA GLU A 10 -8.72 2.91 2.13
C GLU A 10 -9.83 2.22 2.97
N PRO A 11 -9.46 1.40 3.97
CA PRO A 11 -10.41 0.68 4.81
C PRO A 11 -11.60 1.49 5.35
N PRO A 12 -11.45 2.74 5.83
CA PRO A 12 -12.60 3.51 6.31
C PRO A 12 -13.59 3.98 5.22
N TRP A 13 -13.22 3.95 3.94
CA TRP A 13 -13.99 4.58 2.85
C TRP A 13 -14.57 3.61 1.83
N SER A 14 -14.06 2.37 1.75
CA SER A 14 -14.61 1.33 0.88
C SER A 14 -14.76 -0.01 1.62
N SER A 15 -15.61 -0.91 1.10
CA SER A 15 -15.69 -2.28 1.62
C SER A 15 -14.77 -3.20 0.84
N PRO A 16 -14.17 -4.23 1.46
CA PRO A 16 -13.22 -5.11 0.78
C PRO A 16 -13.84 -5.82 -0.42
N ALA A 17 -15.14 -6.12 -0.37
CA ALA A 17 -15.85 -6.75 -1.48
C ALA A 17 -15.95 -5.83 -2.71
N ILE A 18 -16.15 -4.52 -2.51
CA ILE A 18 -16.25 -3.55 -3.62
C ILE A 18 -14.89 -3.37 -4.28
N ALA A 19 -13.86 -3.13 -3.47
CA ALA A 19 -12.45 -3.03 -3.86
C ALA A 19 -12.01 -4.20 -4.74
N ILE A 20 -12.15 -5.42 -4.22
CA ILE A 20 -11.77 -6.66 -4.90
C ILE A 20 -12.58 -6.86 -6.18
N ASN A 21 -13.87 -6.54 -6.19
CA ASN A 21 -14.70 -6.65 -7.40
C ASN A 21 -14.27 -5.64 -8.48
N TRP A 22 -13.91 -4.42 -8.09
CA TRP A 22 -13.37 -3.43 -9.02
C TRP A 22 -12.06 -3.91 -9.63
N GLY A 23 -11.11 -4.39 -8.81
CA GLY A 23 -9.82 -4.89 -9.28
C GLY A 23 -9.95 -6.09 -10.21
N ASN A 24 -10.83 -7.04 -9.88
CA ASN A 24 -11.15 -8.18 -10.76
C ASN A 24 -11.78 -7.73 -12.08
N GLY A 25 -12.68 -6.75 -12.04
CA GLY A 25 -13.24 -6.14 -13.25
C GLY A 25 -12.16 -5.47 -14.11
N PHE A 26 -11.24 -4.73 -13.48
CA PHE A 26 -10.17 -4.04 -14.20
C PHE A 26 -9.17 -5.02 -14.83
N ASN A 27 -8.83 -6.10 -14.13
CA ASN A 27 -7.90 -7.13 -14.58
C ASN A 27 -8.24 -7.70 -15.97
N GLY A 28 -9.52 -7.74 -16.33
CA GLY A 28 -9.97 -8.18 -17.65
C GLY A 28 -9.54 -7.28 -18.82
N ASN A 29 -9.05 -6.05 -18.56
CA ASN A 29 -8.63 -5.10 -19.60
C ASN A 29 -7.19 -5.32 -20.08
N GLY A 30 -6.41 -6.19 -19.44
CA GLY A 30 -5.02 -6.50 -19.83
C GLY A 30 -4.00 -5.41 -19.49
N TYR A 31 -4.37 -4.43 -18.66
CA TYR A 31 -3.48 -3.38 -18.15
C TYR A 31 -3.34 -3.47 -16.64
N ALA A 32 -2.24 -2.93 -16.12
CA ALA A 32 -2.04 -2.78 -14.69
C ALA A 32 -2.87 -1.61 -14.11
N TYR A 33 -3.23 -1.71 -12.84
CA TYR A 33 -3.70 -0.59 -12.04
C TYR A 33 -2.76 -0.37 -10.86
N TYR A 34 -2.64 0.89 -10.44
CA TYR A 34 -1.95 1.22 -9.19
C TYR A 34 -2.93 1.24 -8.03
N ASP A 35 -2.63 0.49 -6.99
CA ASP A 35 -3.30 0.62 -5.70
C ASP A 35 -2.47 1.55 -4.83
N TYR A 36 -3.02 2.71 -4.51
CA TYR A 36 -2.39 3.71 -3.67
C TYR A 36 -3.12 3.93 -2.35
N GLY A 37 -3.91 2.94 -1.92
CA GLY A 37 -4.65 2.99 -0.66
C GLY A 37 -3.81 2.83 0.61
N SER A 38 -4.48 3.03 1.75
CA SER A 38 -3.93 2.86 3.09
C SER A 38 -4.19 1.45 3.65
N ALA A 39 -3.43 1.06 4.68
CA ALA A 39 -3.63 -0.20 5.41
C ALA A 39 -4.21 0.03 6.82
N ASP A 40 -5.16 0.97 6.93
CA ASP A 40 -5.60 1.50 8.21
C ASP A 40 -6.07 0.43 9.20
N GLY A 41 -5.53 0.52 10.41
CA GLY A 41 -5.85 -0.42 11.49
C GLY A 41 -5.29 -1.83 11.32
N CYS A 42 -4.58 -2.15 10.24
CA CYS A 42 -3.93 -3.45 10.12
C CYS A 42 -2.86 -3.65 11.20
N PRO A 43 -2.59 -4.90 11.63
CA PRO A 43 -1.54 -5.19 12.59
C PRO A 43 -0.14 -4.81 12.08
N GLN A 44 0.69 -4.28 12.96
CA GLN A 44 2.08 -3.84 12.66
C GLN A 44 3.15 -4.88 13.01
N SER A 45 2.78 -5.99 13.66
CA SER A 45 3.73 -6.97 14.21
C SER A 45 3.33 -8.43 13.99
N GLN A 46 2.21 -8.67 13.31
CA GLN A 46 1.78 -10.01 12.96
C GLN A 46 1.08 -10.01 11.59
N PRO A 47 1.29 -11.05 10.77
CA PRO A 47 0.75 -11.09 9.43
C PRO A 47 -0.68 -11.60 9.41
N PHE A 48 -1.38 -11.80 10.54
CA PHE A 48 -2.73 -12.35 10.57
C PHE A 48 -3.62 -11.56 11.53
N GLY A 49 -4.48 -10.70 10.99
CA GLY A 49 -5.44 -9.96 11.79
C GLY A 49 -6.39 -9.09 10.97
N SER A 50 -7.33 -8.49 11.70
CA SER A 50 -8.28 -7.51 11.16
C SER A 50 -7.62 -6.15 11.02
N CYS A 51 -8.05 -5.44 9.99
CA CYS A 51 -7.81 -4.02 9.79
C CYS A 51 -9.11 -3.25 10.12
N ASN A 52 -9.13 -1.94 9.89
CA ASN A 52 -10.31 -1.12 10.16
C ASN A 52 -11.50 -1.51 9.25
N ALA A 53 -12.71 -1.17 9.70
CA ALA A 53 -13.94 -1.27 8.90
C ALA A 53 -14.23 -2.66 8.26
N GLY A 54 -13.79 -3.74 8.92
CA GLY A 54 -14.05 -5.10 8.46
C GLY A 54 -13.05 -5.62 7.41
N TRP A 55 -12.01 -4.85 7.11
CA TRP A 55 -10.88 -5.30 6.30
C TRP A 55 -9.99 -6.28 7.05
N THR A 56 -9.15 -6.98 6.30
CA THR A 56 -8.12 -7.90 6.82
C THR A 56 -6.88 -7.79 5.95
N GLN A 57 -5.73 -8.20 6.47
CA GLN A 57 -4.48 -8.25 5.67
C GLN A 57 -4.61 -9.14 4.43
N ALA A 58 -5.51 -10.13 4.46
CA ALA A 58 -5.84 -10.94 3.28
C ALA A 58 -6.57 -10.15 2.20
N ASN A 59 -7.48 -9.25 2.60
CA ASN A 59 -8.21 -8.40 1.65
C ASN A 59 -7.30 -7.33 1.05
N GLU A 60 -6.48 -6.67 1.88
CA GLU A 60 -5.44 -5.74 1.42
C GLU A 60 -4.52 -6.42 0.42
N TYR A 61 -3.93 -7.56 0.80
CA TYR A 61 -3.08 -8.32 -0.10
C TYR A 61 -3.77 -8.64 -1.42
N THR A 62 -5.05 -9.05 -1.37
CA THR A 62 -5.79 -9.43 -2.56
C THR A 62 -5.94 -8.27 -3.53
N VAL A 63 -6.35 -7.09 -3.06
CA VAL A 63 -6.56 -5.92 -3.93
C VAL A 63 -5.24 -5.30 -4.39
N SER A 64 -4.20 -5.34 -3.57
CA SER A 64 -2.93 -4.66 -3.87
C SER A 64 -1.94 -5.52 -4.66
N TRP A 65 -2.02 -6.85 -4.57
CA TRP A 65 -1.05 -7.76 -5.19
C TRP A 65 -1.63 -9.12 -5.64
N GLY A 66 -2.70 -9.59 -5.00
CA GLY A 66 -3.34 -10.87 -5.28
C GLY A 66 -4.10 -10.93 -6.62
N ILE A 67 -4.32 -9.78 -7.25
CA ILE A 67 -4.87 -9.64 -8.60
C ILE A 67 -3.71 -9.33 -9.55
N ALA A 68 -3.61 -10.04 -10.67
CA ALA A 68 -2.44 -9.96 -11.57
C ALA A 68 -2.16 -8.55 -12.12
N ALA A 69 -3.20 -7.72 -12.27
CA ALA A 69 -3.09 -6.34 -12.69
C ALA A 69 -2.66 -5.36 -11.59
N ALA A 70 -2.70 -5.75 -10.32
CA ALA A 70 -2.46 -4.86 -9.19
C ALA A 70 -0.97 -4.50 -9.05
N GLN A 71 -0.68 -3.23 -8.80
CA GLN A 71 0.67 -2.71 -8.54
C GLN A 71 0.60 -1.75 -7.34
N PRO A 72 1.14 -2.11 -6.16
CA PRO A 72 0.95 -1.31 -4.95
C PRO A 72 1.95 -0.17 -4.82
N ILE A 73 1.45 1.06 -4.68
CA ILE A 73 2.22 2.26 -4.31
C ILE A 73 1.58 2.82 -3.02
N PRO A 74 1.76 2.12 -1.88
CA PRO A 74 1.01 2.38 -0.66
C PRO A 74 1.28 3.75 -0.05
N GLU A 75 0.30 4.26 0.69
CA GLU A 75 0.45 5.48 1.48
C GLU A 75 1.41 5.29 2.67
N ILE A 76 2.50 6.04 2.70
CA ILE A 76 3.47 6.09 3.82
C ILE A 76 3.61 7.54 4.33
N TYR A 77 2.49 8.10 4.79
CA TYR A 77 2.36 9.46 5.31
C TYR A 77 2.88 9.62 6.74
N ASN A 78 2.63 8.61 7.58
CA ASN A 78 2.87 8.64 9.01
C ASN A 78 4.37 8.67 9.35
N GLN A 79 4.79 9.72 10.06
CA GLN A 79 6.20 9.92 10.41
C GLN A 79 6.76 8.93 11.44
N ALA A 80 5.89 8.20 12.15
CA ALA A 80 6.31 7.17 13.11
C ALA A 80 6.51 5.78 12.45
N GLY A 81 6.25 5.64 11.14
CA GLY A 81 6.48 4.39 10.39
C GLY A 81 5.39 3.33 10.56
N ALA A 82 4.24 3.67 11.16
CA ALA A 82 3.14 2.75 11.37
C ALA A 82 2.65 2.10 10.06
N GLN A 83 2.47 2.91 9.01
CA GLN A 83 1.99 2.45 7.70
C GLN A 83 3.00 1.51 7.03
N ALA A 84 4.30 1.83 7.09
CA ALA A 84 5.33 0.95 6.55
C ALA A 84 5.33 -0.43 7.24
N ALA A 85 5.14 -0.47 8.56
CA ALA A 85 5.04 -1.72 9.30
C ALA A 85 3.78 -2.52 8.92
N GLN A 86 2.64 -1.86 8.69
CA GLN A 86 1.41 -2.52 8.23
C GLN A 86 1.60 -3.21 6.87
N TRP A 87 2.14 -2.47 5.89
CA TRP A 87 2.41 -3.01 4.55
C TRP A 87 3.44 -4.13 4.54
N GLN A 88 4.44 -4.07 5.42
CA GLN A 88 5.35 -5.19 5.61
C GLN A 88 4.63 -6.43 6.15
N GLN A 89 3.73 -6.30 7.11
CA GLN A 89 2.97 -7.44 7.64
C GLN A 89 1.96 -7.99 6.62
N ILE A 90 1.39 -7.15 5.75
CA ILE A 90 0.57 -7.60 4.62
C ILE A 90 1.42 -8.39 3.61
N SER A 91 2.63 -7.91 3.28
CA SER A 91 3.57 -8.66 2.44
C SER A 91 3.93 -10.01 3.08
N LEU A 92 4.13 -10.05 4.40
CA LEU A 92 4.37 -11.28 5.14
C LEU A 92 3.15 -12.22 5.14
N TRP A 93 1.91 -11.71 5.18
CA TRP A 93 0.71 -12.53 4.93
C TRP A 93 0.81 -13.18 3.54
N GLY A 94 1.20 -12.39 2.55
CA GLY A 94 1.43 -12.84 1.17
C GLY A 94 2.45 -13.97 1.05
N TYR A 95 3.57 -13.88 1.78
CA TYR A 95 4.57 -14.96 1.85
C TYR A 95 3.94 -16.30 2.26
N TYR A 96 3.05 -16.27 3.25
CA TYR A 96 2.45 -17.47 3.83
C TYR A 96 1.28 -18.04 3.03
N TYR A 97 0.43 -17.17 2.48
CA TYR A 97 -0.88 -17.56 1.96
C TYR A 97 -1.21 -16.97 0.58
N GLY A 98 -0.43 -16.01 0.12
CA GLY A 98 -0.70 -15.26 -1.10
C GLY A 98 -0.35 -16.03 -2.36
N THR A 99 -1.20 -15.91 -3.38
CA THR A 99 -1.00 -16.51 -4.70
C THR A 99 0.30 -16.08 -5.38
N TYR A 100 0.72 -14.83 -5.18
CA TYR A 100 1.92 -14.25 -5.78
C TYR A 100 3.04 -14.03 -4.76
N HIS A 101 3.00 -14.75 -3.63
CA HIS A 101 3.95 -14.61 -2.52
C HIS A 101 4.07 -13.17 -2.02
N THR A 102 5.22 -12.76 -1.49
CA THR A 102 5.45 -11.41 -1.01
C THR A 102 5.22 -10.35 -2.05
N ILE A 103 4.76 -9.20 -1.59
CA ILE A 103 4.54 -8.04 -2.43
C ILE A 103 5.89 -7.47 -2.88
N LEU A 104 6.02 -7.17 -4.17
CA LEU A 104 7.12 -6.38 -4.72
C LEU A 104 6.59 -4.97 -4.95
N PHE A 105 7.15 -3.99 -4.23
CA PHE A 105 6.60 -2.65 -4.22
C PHE A 105 7.26 -1.79 -5.31
N PRO A 106 6.51 -1.31 -6.33
CA PRO A 106 7.01 -0.33 -7.28
C PRO A 106 7.44 0.99 -6.63
N GLY A 107 6.81 1.38 -5.53
CA GLY A 107 7.17 2.59 -4.80
C GLY A 107 6.32 2.77 -3.56
N GLU A 108 6.32 3.99 -3.04
CA GLU A 108 5.42 4.46 -1.99
C GLU A 108 4.90 5.85 -2.32
N LEU A 109 3.79 6.24 -1.70
CA LEU A 109 3.19 7.55 -1.85
C LEU A 109 3.29 8.34 -0.54
N THR A 110 3.85 9.55 -0.61
CA THR A 110 3.73 10.57 0.44
C THR A 110 2.77 11.70 0.07
N GLN A 111 2.37 12.49 1.06
CA GLN A 111 1.51 13.67 0.87
C GLN A 111 2.17 14.98 1.33
N TYR A 112 3.49 15.05 1.33
CA TYR A 112 4.23 16.20 1.86
C TYR A 112 3.85 17.50 1.15
N ASN A 113 3.88 17.55 -0.19
CA ASN A 113 3.57 18.78 -0.90
C ASN A 113 2.08 19.16 -0.76
N ALA A 114 1.17 18.17 -0.75
CA ALA A 114 -0.23 18.42 -0.41
C ALA A 114 -0.37 19.08 0.97
N CYS A 115 0.35 18.60 1.97
CA CYS A 115 0.38 19.20 3.30
C CYS A 115 0.91 20.64 3.30
N GLN A 116 1.98 20.93 2.54
CA GLN A 116 2.49 22.29 2.45
C GLN A 116 1.48 23.29 1.86
N GLN A 117 0.61 22.84 0.95
CA GLN A 117 -0.41 23.70 0.33
C GLN A 117 -1.54 24.09 1.30
N VAL A 118 -1.77 23.31 2.36
CA VAL A 118 -2.83 23.56 3.37
C VAL A 118 -2.29 24.09 4.71
N GLY A 119 -1.00 24.39 4.79
CA GLY A 119 -0.36 24.92 6.00
C GLY A 119 0.25 23.87 6.94
N GLY A 120 0.39 22.63 6.46
CA GLY A 120 1.01 21.49 7.15
C GLY A 120 0.01 20.42 7.59
N CYS A 121 0.51 19.19 7.79
CA CYS A 121 -0.24 18.08 8.38
C CYS A 121 0.59 17.42 9.48
N SER A 122 0.38 17.83 10.73
CA SER A 122 1.21 17.35 11.84
C SER A 122 1.17 15.82 11.96
N GLY A 123 2.33 15.17 11.80
CA GLY A 123 2.53 13.74 12.04
C GLY A 123 2.27 12.83 10.83
N VAL A 124 1.79 13.40 9.72
CA VAL A 124 1.44 12.67 8.49
C VAL A 124 2.00 13.34 7.23
N ASP A 125 3.05 14.14 7.39
CA ASP A 125 3.76 14.87 6.34
C ASP A 125 5.18 14.30 6.12
N ASN A 126 5.31 12.98 6.02
CA ASN A 126 6.57 12.35 5.60
C ASN A 126 7.07 12.97 4.29
N LEU A 127 8.35 13.36 4.23
CA LEU A 127 9.03 13.60 2.96
C LEU A 127 9.07 12.30 2.15
N PRO A 128 9.11 12.36 0.81
CA PRO A 128 9.18 11.17 -0.04
C PRO A 128 10.33 10.23 0.38
N VAL A 129 11.53 10.79 0.59
CA VAL A 129 12.69 10.00 1.04
C VAL A 129 12.48 9.34 2.41
N GLN A 130 11.69 9.95 3.30
CA GLN A 130 11.38 9.38 4.61
C GLN A 130 10.40 8.22 4.47
N GLY A 131 9.32 8.39 3.69
CA GLY A 131 8.35 7.34 3.40
C GLY A 131 9.03 6.12 2.76
N TRP A 132 9.82 6.36 1.71
CA TRP A 132 10.62 5.33 1.04
C TRP A 132 11.56 4.60 2.01
N THR A 133 12.28 5.35 2.85
CA THR A 133 13.22 4.76 3.82
C THR A 133 12.49 3.91 4.86
N GLN A 134 11.31 4.34 5.31
CA GLN A 134 10.50 3.59 6.26
C GLN A 134 10.02 2.26 5.66
N LEU A 135 9.49 2.29 4.43
CA LEU A 135 9.05 1.09 3.73
C LEU A 135 10.22 0.13 3.48
N TYR A 136 11.33 0.63 2.95
CA TYR A 136 12.55 -0.15 2.74
C TYR A 136 13.03 -0.83 4.02
N ASN A 137 13.15 -0.08 5.11
CA ASN A 137 13.63 -0.61 6.38
C ASN A 137 12.65 -1.63 7.00
N ALA A 138 11.35 -1.37 6.92
CA ALA A 138 10.34 -2.30 7.41
C ALA A 138 10.45 -3.64 6.68
N LEU A 139 10.42 -3.63 5.34
CA LEU A 139 10.54 -4.82 4.51
C LEU A 139 11.81 -5.62 4.79
N ASN A 140 12.95 -4.93 4.90
CA ASN A 140 14.25 -5.55 5.14
C ASN A 140 14.51 -5.95 6.60
N ALA A 141 13.61 -5.63 7.54
CA ALA A 141 13.68 -6.14 8.92
C ALA A 141 13.38 -7.65 9.00
N ASP A 142 12.78 -8.22 7.96
CA ASP A 142 12.45 -9.63 7.86
C ASP A 142 12.90 -10.20 6.51
N SER A 143 13.77 -11.21 6.55
CA SER A 143 14.29 -11.88 5.34
C SER A 143 13.21 -12.43 4.40
N ARG A 144 12.00 -12.69 4.91
CA ARG A 144 10.89 -13.21 4.10
C ARG A 144 10.27 -12.13 3.22
N THR A 145 10.28 -10.86 3.66
CA THR A 145 9.70 -9.70 2.96
C THR A 145 10.75 -8.76 2.40
N ALA A 146 12.02 -9.07 2.56
CA ALA A 146 13.13 -8.21 2.15
C ALA A 146 13.08 -7.95 0.64
N ASP A 147 13.06 -6.67 0.28
CA ASP A 147 13.13 -6.19 -1.10
C ASP A 147 14.21 -5.11 -1.19
N SER A 148 15.20 -5.33 -2.04
CA SER A 148 16.28 -4.38 -2.29
C SER A 148 15.97 -3.39 -3.42
N ASN A 149 14.84 -3.54 -4.10
CA ASN A 149 14.51 -2.82 -5.33
C ASN A 149 13.12 -2.19 -5.26
N ILE A 150 13.01 -1.09 -4.53
CA ILE A 150 11.84 -0.19 -4.54
C ILE A 150 12.22 1.03 -5.41
N PRO A 151 11.87 1.06 -6.71
CA PRO A 151 12.48 1.99 -7.65
C PRO A 151 11.98 3.44 -7.51
N TRP A 152 10.79 3.66 -6.97
CA TRP A 152 10.18 4.98 -6.93
C TRP A 152 9.89 5.46 -5.51
N SER A 153 10.15 6.74 -5.28
CA SER A 153 9.65 7.51 -4.14
C SER A 153 8.78 8.61 -4.71
N THR A 154 7.51 8.67 -4.30
CA THR A 154 6.49 9.49 -4.95
C THR A 154 5.75 10.37 -3.95
N ASP A 155 5.15 11.46 -4.44
CA ASP A 155 4.46 12.44 -3.60
C ASP A 155 3.24 13.01 -4.32
N ILE A 156 2.18 13.29 -3.58
CA ILE A 156 0.95 13.90 -4.10
C ILE A 156 0.83 15.40 -3.74
N ARG A 157 0.16 16.14 -4.63
CA ARG A 157 -0.20 17.56 -4.47
C ARG A 157 -1.72 17.73 -4.56
N TRP A 158 -2.27 18.73 -3.88
CA TRP A 158 -3.62 19.23 -4.17
C TRP A 158 -3.66 19.83 -5.58
N GLY A 159 -4.75 19.52 -6.30
CA GLY A 159 -5.07 20.04 -7.64
C GLY A 159 -5.83 21.35 -7.63
#